data_AF-X0X9W2-F1
#
_entry.id   AF-X0X9W2-F1
#
_cell.length_a   1.000
_cell.length_b   1.000
_cell.length_c   1.000
_cell.angle_alpha   90.00
_cell.angle_beta   90.00
_cell.angle_gamma   90.00
#
_symmetry.space_group_name_H-M   'P 1'
#
loop_
_entity.id
_entity.type
_entity.pdbx_description
1 polymer ?
#
loop_
_entity_poly.entity_id
_entity_poly.type
_entity_poly.pdbx_seq_one_letter_code
_entity_poly.pdbx_strand_id
1 'polypeptide(L)'
;PGGMMRFGIPDYRLPREVVNKEIKQILELGVELQTEKKLGRDFSLSQLEADGYEAVFLAVGAQLSKKIDLEGTNLDDVFWGLDFLCAVNEGKEIALKDKVSVVGGGSVAIDVALSALRLGAKDVTLACLECREEMPANPWEIEDAIQEGVKIMPSWGPQRILQDHGKITGIELVRCTSVFDSQGNFCPSFATIRETVATDQVILAIGQAPDFSFVDDKELLRVEKGLMAIDEETQQTDMPRVFAGGDVAQAPGTVIDA
;
A
#
# COMPACT_ATOMS: atom_id res chain seq x y z
N PRO A 1 -9.25 -3.42 15.19
CA PRO A 1 -7.81 -3.39 15.55
C PRO A 1 -7.04 -4.42 14.69
N GLY A 2 -5.72 -4.23 14.52
CA GLY A 2 -4.86 -5.17 13.77
C GLY A 2 -4.14 -4.58 12.54
N GLY A 3 -4.36 -3.29 12.22
CA GLY A 3 -3.60 -2.59 11.16
C GLY A 3 -3.65 -3.29 9.79
N MET A 4 -2.53 -3.25 9.06
CA MET A 4 -2.43 -3.83 7.71
C MET A 4 -2.64 -5.34 7.67
N MET A 5 -2.34 -6.06 8.75
CA MET A 5 -2.67 -7.50 8.84
C MET A 5 -4.17 -7.77 8.72
N ARG A 6 -5.00 -6.83 9.17
CA ARG A 6 -6.47 -6.93 9.06
C ARG A 6 -7.01 -6.29 7.78
N PHE A 7 -6.50 -5.12 7.40
CA PHE A 7 -7.12 -4.30 6.36
C PHE A 7 -6.41 -4.40 5.01
N GLY A 8 -5.08 -4.58 5.00
CA GLY A 8 -4.30 -4.70 3.77
C GLY A 8 -4.18 -6.14 3.28
N ILE A 9 -3.94 -7.11 4.16
CA ILE A 9 -3.72 -8.51 3.78
C ILE A 9 -5.07 -9.23 3.60
N PRO A 10 -5.33 -9.88 2.46
CA PRO A 10 -6.52 -10.67 2.25
C PRO A 10 -6.69 -11.84 3.23
N ASP A 11 -7.94 -12.16 3.59
CA ASP A 11 -8.26 -13.19 4.59
C ASP A 11 -7.76 -14.59 4.21
N TYR A 12 -7.71 -14.91 2.91
CA TYR A 12 -7.19 -16.18 2.43
C TYR A 12 -5.68 -16.37 2.64
N ARG A 13 -4.95 -15.28 2.86
CA ARG A 13 -3.53 -15.31 3.22
C ARG A 13 -3.32 -15.28 4.72
N LEU A 14 -4.05 -14.39 5.40
CA LEU A 14 -3.96 -14.19 6.83
C LEU A 14 -5.37 -14.21 7.45
N PRO A 15 -5.82 -15.38 7.93
CA PRO A 15 -7.16 -15.54 8.49
C PRO A 15 -7.42 -14.60 9.67
N ARG A 16 -8.59 -13.96 9.69
CA ARG A 16 -8.95 -12.99 10.74
C ARG A 16 -8.93 -13.59 12.14
N GLU A 17 -9.17 -14.89 12.26
CA GLU A 17 -9.13 -15.62 13.54
C GLU A 17 -7.74 -15.61 14.17
N VAL A 18 -6.67 -15.72 13.36
CA VAL A 18 -5.28 -15.69 13.85
C VAL A 18 -4.98 -14.31 14.43
N VAL A 19 -5.27 -13.25 13.66
CA VAL A 19 -5.09 -11.85 14.11
C VAL A 19 -5.92 -11.56 15.37
N ASN A 20 -7.18 -12.04 15.42
CA ASN A 20 -8.04 -11.88 16.59
C ASN A 20 -7.48 -12.58 17.83
N LYS A 21 -6.92 -13.78 17.66
CA LYS A 21 -6.33 -14.55 18.76
C LYS A 21 -5.12 -13.83 19.35
N GLU A 22 -4.23 -13.31 18.51
CA GLU A 22 -3.03 -12.59 18.97
C GLU A 22 -3.39 -11.27 19.65
N ILE A 23 -4.32 -10.49 19.09
CA ILE A 23 -4.82 -9.27 19.73
C ILE A 23 -5.41 -9.61 21.10
N LYS A 24 -6.22 -10.67 21.19
CA LYS A 24 -6.82 -11.09 22.47
C LYS A 24 -5.76 -11.42 23.51
N GLN A 25 -4.70 -12.15 23.14
CA GLN A 25 -3.60 -12.48 24.04
C GLN A 25 -2.90 -11.23 24.58
N ILE A 26 -2.70 -10.21 23.74
CA ILE A 26 -2.10 -8.92 24.17
C ILE A 26 -3.04 -8.19 25.15
N LEU A 27 -4.34 -8.13 24.85
CA LEU A 27 -5.32 -7.49 25.73
C LEU A 27 -5.44 -8.20 27.09
N GLU A 28 -5.30 -9.53 27.11
CA GLU A 28 -5.28 -10.33 28.34
C GLU A 28 -4.09 -10.00 29.27
N LEU A 29 -3.04 -9.32 28.77
CA LEU A 29 -1.93 -8.79 29.60
C LEU A 29 -2.28 -7.48 30.33
N GLY A 30 -3.48 -6.94 30.12
CA GLY A 30 -3.92 -5.69 30.73
C GLY A 30 -3.72 -4.44 29.86
N VAL A 31 -3.45 -4.61 28.56
CA VAL A 31 -3.40 -3.49 27.62
C VAL A 31 -4.80 -2.95 27.37
N GLU A 32 -4.99 -1.65 27.58
CA GLU A 32 -6.23 -0.96 27.23
C GLU A 32 -6.25 -0.59 25.74
N LEU A 33 -7.37 -0.89 25.07
CA LEU A 33 -7.57 -0.58 23.67
C LEU A 33 -8.74 0.37 23.49
N GLN A 34 -8.45 1.53 22.90
CA GLN A 34 -9.47 2.48 22.45
C GLN A 34 -9.53 2.48 20.92
N THR A 35 -10.66 2.08 20.35
CA THR A 35 -10.92 2.11 18.91
C THR A 35 -11.63 3.38 18.48
N GLU A 36 -11.73 3.63 17.17
CA GLU A 36 -12.42 4.80 16.61
C GLU A 36 -11.80 6.15 17.02
N LYS A 37 -10.53 6.13 17.43
CA LYS A 37 -9.72 7.30 17.76
C LYS A 37 -8.63 7.48 16.71
N LYS A 38 -8.47 8.71 16.22
CA LYS A 38 -7.43 9.12 15.26
C LYS A 38 -6.63 10.29 15.85
N LEU A 39 -5.31 10.10 15.94
CA LEU A 39 -4.35 11.14 16.29
C LEU A 39 -4.46 12.30 15.29
N GLY A 40 -4.47 13.54 15.77
CA GLY A 40 -4.67 14.76 14.97
C GLY A 40 -6.14 15.15 14.74
N ARG A 41 -7.10 14.23 14.97
CA ARG A 41 -8.54 14.53 14.89
C ARG A 41 -9.22 14.47 16.25
N ASP A 42 -9.05 13.36 16.96
CA ASP A 42 -9.77 13.08 18.21
C ASP A 42 -8.93 13.38 19.46
N PHE A 43 -7.60 13.38 19.31
CA PHE A 43 -6.61 13.72 20.35
C PHE A 43 -5.30 14.18 19.69
N SER A 44 -4.41 14.80 20.45
CA SER A 44 -3.07 15.25 20.02
C SER A 44 -1.99 14.72 20.97
N LEU A 45 -0.72 14.84 20.57
CA LEU A 45 0.41 14.46 21.43
C LEU A 45 0.50 15.31 22.69
N SER A 46 0.25 16.63 22.56
CA SER A 46 0.20 17.52 23.72
C SER A 46 -0.93 17.17 24.69
N GLN A 47 -2.07 16.67 24.19
CA GLN A 47 -3.15 16.22 25.06
C GLN A 47 -2.74 14.98 25.85
N LEU A 48 -2.07 14.01 25.22
CA LEU A 48 -1.55 12.83 25.93
C LEU A 48 -0.53 13.24 27.00
N GLU A 49 0.36 14.18 26.71
CA GLU A 49 1.28 14.71 27.72
C GLU A 49 0.52 15.37 28.89
N ALA A 50 -0.49 16.19 28.60
CA ALA A 50 -1.32 16.85 29.61
C ALA A 50 -2.14 15.87 30.46
N ASP A 51 -2.56 14.75 29.87
CA ASP A 51 -3.28 13.65 30.55
C ASP A 51 -2.33 12.80 31.42
N GLY A 52 -1.03 13.08 31.41
CA GLY A 52 -0.03 12.45 32.26
C GLY A 52 0.63 11.20 31.66
N TYR A 53 0.50 10.97 30.35
CA TYR A 53 1.20 9.86 29.69
C TYR A 53 2.71 10.10 29.69
N GLU A 54 3.47 9.09 30.12
CA GLU A 54 4.91 9.23 30.31
C GLU A 54 5.77 8.92 29.08
N ALA A 55 5.20 8.24 28.10
CA ALA A 55 5.83 7.94 26.83
C ALA A 55 4.75 7.68 25.78
N VAL A 56 5.07 7.98 24.52
CA VAL A 56 4.20 7.71 23.38
C VAL A 56 4.98 6.94 22.32
N PHE A 57 4.39 5.88 21.79
CA PHE A 57 4.94 5.13 20.66
C PHE A 57 4.02 5.25 19.44
N LEU A 58 4.54 5.81 18.35
CA LEU A 58 3.83 6.04 17.10
C LEU A 58 3.97 4.80 16.20
N ALA A 59 2.91 4.01 16.14
CA ALA A 59 2.79 2.81 15.30
C ALA A 59 1.67 2.95 14.26
N VAL A 60 1.55 4.14 13.63
CA VAL A 60 0.44 4.43 12.71
C VAL A 60 0.58 3.72 11.35
N GLY A 61 1.78 3.27 11.00
CA GLY A 61 2.09 2.57 9.75
C GLY A 61 1.87 3.40 8.48
N ALA A 62 1.91 2.74 7.32
CA ALA A 62 1.73 3.36 6.00
C ALA A 62 0.28 3.21 5.49
N GLN A 63 -0.65 4.01 6.02
CA GLN A 63 -2.09 3.85 5.78
C GLN A 63 -2.60 4.41 4.44
N LEU A 64 -1.76 5.11 3.66
CA LEU A 64 -2.17 5.76 2.41
C LEU A 64 -1.58 5.04 1.20
N SER A 65 -2.34 4.99 0.10
CA SER A 65 -1.80 4.60 -1.20
C SER A 65 -0.86 5.70 -1.73
N LYS A 66 0.35 5.32 -2.19
CA LYS A 66 1.19 6.24 -2.99
C LYS A 66 0.45 6.64 -4.26
N LYS A 67 0.55 7.92 -4.62
CA LYS A 67 -0.09 8.50 -5.80
C LYS A 67 0.94 8.81 -6.86
N ILE A 68 0.54 8.72 -8.13
CA ILE A 68 1.34 9.11 -9.30
C ILE A 68 0.51 10.08 -10.13
N ASP A 69 1.17 11.10 -10.68
CA ASP A 69 0.55 11.97 -11.68
C ASP A 69 0.61 11.28 -13.04
N LEU A 70 -0.52 10.73 -13.45
CA LEU A 70 -0.70 9.97 -14.68
C LEU A 70 -2.02 10.40 -15.32
N GLU A 71 -1.98 10.67 -16.62
CA GLU A 71 -3.17 11.06 -17.38
C GLU A 71 -4.28 9.99 -17.23
N GLY A 72 -5.48 10.44 -16.87
CA GLY A 72 -6.66 9.59 -16.66
C GLY A 72 -6.79 9.00 -15.24
N THR A 73 -5.91 9.33 -14.29
CA THR A 73 -6.02 8.87 -12.89
C THR A 73 -7.27 9.33 -12.15
N ASN A 74 -7.94 10.39 -12.61
CA ASN A 74 -9.13 10.95 -11.98
C ASN A 74 -10.45 10.35 -12.50
N LEU A 75 -10.39 9.31 -13.34
CA LEU A 75 -11.58 8.62 -13.84
C LEU A 75 -12.20 7.73 -12.75
N ASP A 76 -13.52 7.58 -12.77
CA ASP A 76 -14.28 6.89 -11.71
C ASP A 76 -13.86 5.42 -11.52
N ASP A 77 -13.49 4.74 -12.61
CA ASP A 77 -13.06 3.34 -12.60
C ASP A 77 -11.52 3.18 -12.40
N VAL A 78 -10.86 4.18 -11.79
CA VAL A 78 -9.47 4.09 -11.34
C VAL A 78 -9.42 3.98 -9.83
N PHE A 79 -8.93 2.83 -9.33
CA PHE A 79 -8.77 2.59 -7.89
C PHE A 79 -7.29 2.60 -7.50
N TRP A 80 -7.07 2.78 -6.20
CA TRP A 80 -5.75 2.64 -5.59
C TRP A 80 -5.67 1.32 -4.84
N GLY A 81 -4.54 0.63 -4.95
CA GLY A 81 -4.41 -0.76 -4.53
C GLY A 81 -4.73 -1.00 -3.06
N LEU A 82 -4.18 -0.17 -2.17
CA LEU A 82 -4.46 -0.31 -0.74
C LEU A 82 -5.93 0.02 -0.43
N ASP A 83 -6.46 1.09 -1.01
CA ASP A 83 -7.84 1.53 -0.79
C ASP A 83 -8.83 0.43 -1.25
N PHE A 84 -8.53 -0.23 -2.38
CA PHE A 84 -9.26 -1.39 -2.89
C PHE A 84 -9.19 -2.58 -1.93
N LEU A 85 -8.00 -3.01 -1.49
CA LEU A 85 -7.85 -4.14 -0.57
C LEU A 85 -8.56 -3.90 0.77
N CYS A 86 -8.43 -2.69 1.33
CA CYS A 86 -9.15 -2.29 2.53
C CYS A 86 -10.66 -2.43 2.32
N ALA A 87 -11.20 -1.93 1.21
CA ALA A 87 -12.62 -2.05 0.91
C ALA A 87 -13.08 -3.51 0.78
N VAL A 88 -12.30 -4.37 0.11
CA VAL A 88 -12.57 -5.80 0.00
C VAL A 88 -12.60 -6.46 1.38
N ASN A 89 -11.59 -6.18 2.20
CA ASN A 89 -11.41 -6.79 3.51
C ASN A 89 -12.46 -6.32 4.54
N GLU A 90 -13.02 -5.14 4.34
CA GLU A 90 -14.15 -4.62 5.11
C GLU A 90 -15.51 -5.17 4.62
N GLY A 91 -15.53 -5.95 3.54
CA GLY A 91 -16.75 -6.49 2.94
C GLY A 91 -17.59 -5.43 2.23
N LYS A 92 -16.98 -4.32 1.80
CA LYS A 92 -17.67 -3.30 1.00
C LYS A 92 -17.94 -3.85 -0.39
N GLU A 93 -19.08 -3.47 -0.95
CA GLU A 93 -19.41 -3.78 -2.34
C GLU A 93 -18.54 -2.91 -3.26
N ILE A 94 -17.77 -3.56 -4.13
CA ILE A 94 -16.90 -2.88 -5.11
C ILE A 94 -17.48 -3.11 -6.49
N ALA A 95 -17.66 -2.01 -7.24
CA ALA A 95 -18.06 -2.04 -8.64
C ALA A 95 -16.87 -2.50 -9.52
N LEU A 96 -16.56 -3.79 -9.46
CA LEU A 96 -15.51 -4.40 -10.27
C LEU A 96 -15.98 -4.60 -11.72
N LYS A 97 -15.10 -4.38 -12.70
CA LYS A 97 -15.38 -4.65 -14.12
C LYS A 97 -14.85 -6.02 -14.54
N ASP A 98 -15.24 -6.44 -15.75
CA ASP A 98 -14.79 -7.69 -16.34
C ASP A 98 -13.29 -7.69 -16.67
N LYS A 99 -12.75 -6.56 -17.15
CA LYS A 99 -11.33 -6.39 -17.51
C LYS A 99 -10.66 -5.39 -16.58
N VAL A 100 -9.66 -5.86 -15.83
CA VAL A 100 -8.96 -5.08 -14.82
C VAL A 100 -7.47 -5.09 -15.11
N SER A 101 -6.85 -3.91 -15.14
CA SER A 101 -5.41 -3.75 -15.21
C SER A 101 -4.87 -3.30 -13.85
N VAL A 102 -3.95 -4.06 -13.28
CA VAL A 102 -3.27 -3.76 -12.03
C VAL A 102 -1.87 -3.26 -12.35
N VAL A 103 -1.43 -2.18 -11.69
CA VAL A 103 -0.08 -1.64 -11.87
C VAL A 103 0.70 -1.74 -10.56
N GLY A 104 1.80 -2.48 -10.57
CA GLY A 104 2.72 -2.65 -9.43
C GLY A 104 3.34 -4.04 -9.40
N GLY A 105 4.55 -4.16 -8.84
CA GLY A 105 5.30 -5.42 -8.76
C GLY A 105 5.37 -6.07 -7.38
N GLY A 106 4.93 -5.39 -6.32
CA GLY A 106 5.03 -5.87 -4.93
C GLY A 106 3.84 -6.74 -4.50
N SER A 107 3.91 -7.28 -3.28
CA SER A 107 2.87 -8.19 -2.74
C SER A 107 1.46 -7.58 -2.75
N VAL A 108 1.34 -6.26 -2.52
CA VAL A 108 0.06 -5.54 -2.64
C VAL A 108 -0.54 -5.67 -4.04
N ALA A 109 0.26 -5.55 -5.10
CA ALA A 109 -0.23 -5.67 -6.47
C ALA A 109 -0.69 -7.09 -6.79
N ILE A 110 0.01 -8.10 -6.28
CA ILE A 110 -0.40 -9.50 -6.40
C ILE A 110 -1.73 -9.75 -5.67
N ASP A 111 -1.85 -9.27 -4.43
CA ASP A 111 -3.07 -9.41 -3.64
C ASP A 111 -4.26 -8.68 -4.29
N VAL A 112 -4.03 -7.51 -4.88
CA VAL A 112 -5.04 -6.78 -5.67
C VAL A 112 -5.49 -7.62 -6.87
N ALA A 113 -4.56 -8.18 -7.64
CA ALA A 113 -4.87 -8.96 -8.84
C ALA A 113 -5.66 -10.22 -8.51
N LEU A 114 -5.23 -10.99 -7.50
CA LEU A 114 -5.93 -12.18 -7.02
C LEU A 114 -7.30 -11.84 -6.44
N SER A 115 -7.41 -10.76 -5.66
CA SER A 115 -8.69 -10.31 -5.11
C SER A 115 -9.66 -9.88 -6.21
N ALA A 116 -9.19 -9.20 -7.26
CA ALA A 116 -10.02 -8.85 -8.41
C ALA A 116 -10.56 -10.11 -9.13
N LEU A 117 -9.71 -11.11 -9.41
CA LEU A 117 -10.16 -12.38 -10.00
C LEU A 117 -11.25 -13.05 -9.15
N ARG A 118 -11.03 -13.14 -7.84
CA ARG A 118 -11.94 -13.82 -6.92
C ARG A 118 -13.26 -13.08 -6.70
N LEU A 119 -13.27 -11.77 -6.91
CA LEU A 119 -14.47 -10.94 -6.94
C LEU A 119 -15.23 -11.00 -8.28
N GLY A 120 -14.69 -11.72 -9.27
CA GLY A 120 -15.39 -12.04 -10.51
C GLY A 120 -14.87 -11.32 -11.76
N ALA A 121 -13.74 -10.61 -11.70
CA ALA A 121 -13.09 -10.13 -12.92
C ALA A 121 -12.72 -11.32 -13.82
N LYS A 122 -12.95 -11.17 -15.13
CA LYS A 122 -12.75 -12.23 -16.12
C LYS A 122 -11.37 -12.18 -16.77
N ASP A 123 -10.77 -10.99 -16.81
CA ASP A 123 -9.45 -10.76 -17.39
C ASP A 123 -8.68 -9.79 -16.49
N VAL A 124 -7.63 -10.29 -15.83
CA VAL A 124 -6.77 -9.49 -14.96
C VAL A 124 -5.36 -9.48 -15.52
N THR A 125 -4.89 -8.29 -15.86
CA THR A 125 -3.51 -8.07 -16.32
C THR A 125 -2.76 -7.26 -15.29
N LEU A 126 -1.60 -7.75 -14.83
CA LEU A 126 -0.71 -7.04 -13.92
C LEU A 126 0.53 -6.57 -14.69
N ALA A 127 0.77 -5.27 -14.71
CA ALA A 127 1.97 -4.67 -15.28
C ALA A 127 2.88 -4.12 -14.18
N CYS A 128 4.19 -4.34 -14.30
CA CYS A 128 5.17 -3.85 -13.35
C CYS A 128 6.45 -3.37 -14.05
N LEU A 129 7.16 -2.44 -13.42
CA LEU A 129 8.38 -1.84 -13.97
C LEU A 129 9.55 -2.82 -13.96
N GLU A 130 9.57 -3.70 -12.98
CA GLU A 130 10.61 -4.68 -12.73
C GLU A 130 10.58 -5.79 -13.78
N CYS A 131 11.75 -6.34 -14.10
CA CYS A 131 11.76 -7.63 -14.81
C CYS A 131 11.28 -8.75 -13.87
N ARG A 132 10.98 -9.94 -14.43
CA ARG A 132 10.32 -11.02 -13.69
C ARG A 132 11.10 -11.45 -12.44
N GLU A 133 12.42 -11.39 -12.53
CA GLU A 133 13.39 -11.76 -11.50
C GLU A 133 13.59 -10.68 -10.43
N GLU A 134 13.24 -9.43 -10.75
CA GLU A 134 13.41 -8.25 -9.88
C GLU A 134 12.09 -7.82 -9.21
N MET A 135 10.99 -8.52 -9.48
CA MET A 135 9.69 -8.21 -8.87
C MET A 135 9.80 -8.25 -7.33
N PRO A 136 9.34 -7.21 -6.61
CA PRO A 136 9.42 -7.17 -5.14
C PRO A 136 8.53 -8.21 -4.43
N ALA A 137 7.48 -8.71 -5.09
CA ALA A 137 6.65 -9.77 -4.55
C ALA A 137 7.42 -11.09 -4.42
N ASN A 138 7.01 -11.92 -3.48
CA ASN A 138 7.68 -13.21 -3.29
C ASN A 138 7.44 -14.12 -4.50
N PRO A 139 8.45 -14.92 -4.93
CA PRO A 139 8.33 -15.75 -6.13
C PRO A 139 7.10 -16.68 -6.14
N TRP A 140 6.74 -17.24 -4.98
CA TRP A 140 5.56 -18.10 -4.85
C TRP A 140 4.24 -17.33 -5.01
N GLU A 141 4.14 -16.09 -4.53
CA GLU A 141 2.94 -15.25 -4.72
C GLU A 141 2.71 -14.99 -6.21
N ILE A 142 3.80 -14.76 -6.95
CA ILE A 142 3.73 -14.49 -8.38
C ILE A 142 3.34 -15.76 -9.15
N GLU A 143 3.84 -16.92 -8.74
CA GLU A 143 3.44 -18.21 -9.32
C GLU A 143 1.97 -18.52 -9.06
N ASP A 144 1.48 -18.33 -7.83
CA ASP A 144 0.07 -18.50 -7.48
C ASP A 144 -0.83 -17.60 -8.34
N ALA A 145 -0.44 -16.33 -8.55
CA ALA A 145 -1.15 -15.40 -9.41
C ALA A 145 -1.25 -15.89 -10.86
N ILE A 146 -0.15 -16.41 -11.43
CA ILE A 146 -0.14 -16.97 -12.78
C ILE A 146 -1.05 -18.21 -12.86
N GLN A 147 -1.01 -19.08 -11.85
CA GLN A 147 -1.83 -20.30 -11.79
C GLN A 147 -3.33 -20.01 -11.69
N GLU A 148 -3.71 -18.93 -10.98
CA GLU A 148 -5.11 -18.46 -10.93
C GLU A 148 -5.54 -17.70 -12.19
N GLY A 149 -4.61 -17.39 -13.10
CA GLY A 149 -4.91 -16.82 -14.42
C GLY A 149 -4.60 -15.32 -14.57
N VAL A 150 -3.86 -14.72 -13.64
CA VAL A 150 -3.35 -13.35 -13.79
C VAL A 150 -2.31 -13.31 -14.92
N LYS A 151 -2.52 -12.43 -15.91
CA LYS A 151 -1.54 -12.18 -16.97
C LYS A 151 -0.51 -11.18 -16.47
N ILE A 152 0.74 -11.60 -16.31
CA ILE A 152 1.81 -10.73 -15.81
C ILE A 152 2.64 -10.19 -16.98
N MET A 153 2.77 -8.87 -17.04
CA MET A 153 3.54 -8.11 -18.03
C MET A 153 4.73 -7.42 -17.34
N PRO A 154 5.86 -8.12 -17.16
CA PRO A 154 7.04 -7.54 -16.53
C PRO A 154 7.76 -6.56 -17.46
N SER A 155 8.45 -5.60 -16.86
CA SER A 155 9.14 -4.47 -17.49
C SER A 155 8.24 -3.57 -18.34
N TRP A 156 7.04 -3.29 -17.85
CA TRP A 156 6.07 -2.37 -18.43
C TRP A 156 5.53 -1.40 -17.37
N GLY A 157 5.71 -0.10 -17.60
CA GLY A 157 5.19 0.96 -16.75
C GLY A 157 3.96 1.65 -17.34
N PRO A 158 3.10 2.26 -16.52
CA PRO A 158 1.95 3.03 -17.02
C PRO A 158 2.41 4.34 -17.68
N GLN A 159 1.92 4.63 -18.88
CA GLN A 159 2.17 5.90 -19.58
C GLN A 159 0.95 6.83 -19.54
N ARG A 160 -0.26 6.29 -19.73
CA ARG A 160 -1.55 6.99 -19.58
C ARG A 160 -2.71 6.02 -19.60
N ILE A 161 -3.84 6.41 -19.02
CA ILE A 161 -5.10 5.66 -19.07
C ILE A 161 -5.93 6.22 -20.23
N LEU A 162 -6.33 5.35 -21.14
CA LEU A 162 -7.13 5.68 -22.32
C LEU A 162 -8.62 5.67 -21.96
N GLN A 163 -9.35 6.62 -22.51
CA GLN A 163 -10.79 6.73 -22.30
C GLN A 163 -11.54 7.10 -23.56
N ASP A 164 -12.81 6.72 -23.58
CA ASP A 164 -13.82 7.19 -24.52
C ASP A 164 -15.06 7.67 -23.73
N HIS A 165 -15.44 8.93 -23.89
CA HIS A 165 -16.57 9.54 -23.18
C HIS A 165 -16.59 9.31 -21.65
N GLY A 166 -15.44 9.40 -20.98
CA GLY A 166 -15.33 9.21 -19.52
C GLY A 166 -15.19 7.76 -19.08
N LYS A 167 -15.29 6.79 -20.00
CA LYS A 167 -15.13 5.37 -19.70
C LYS A 167 -13.74 4.89 -20.10
N ILE A 168 -13.10 4.12 -19.23
CA ILE A 168 -11.80 3.53 -19.52
C ILE A 168 -11.95 2.52 -20.66
N THR A 169 -11.06 2.60 -21.64
CA THR A 169 -10.99 1.67 -22.78
C THR A 169 -9.68 0.89 -22.83
N GLY A 170 -8.66 1.36 -22.12
CA GLY A 170 -7.35 0.73 -22.07
C GLY A 170 -6.37 1.48 -21.20
N ILE A 171 -5.20 0.88 -21.02
CA ILE A 171 -4.02 1.53 -20.44
C ILE A 171 -2.88 1.42 -21.46
N GLU A 172 -2.25 2.56 -21.76
CA GLU A 172 -1.03 2.61 -22.55
C GLU A 172 0.15 2.37 -21.62
N LEU A 173 0.96 1.37 -21.95
CA LEU A 173 2.16 0.97 -21.23
C LEU A 173 3.39 1.32 -22.05
N VAL A 174 4.49 1.59 -21.35
CA VAL A 174 5.80 1.86 -21.94
C VAL A 174 6.82 0.85 -21.39
N ARG A 175 7.68 0.35 -22.28
CA ARG A 175 8.69 -0.65 -21.91
C ARG A 175 9.73 -0.03 -20.97
N CYS A 176 9.83 -0.56 -19.75
CA CYS A 176 10.86 -0.23 -18.79
C CYS A 176 12.16 -0.97 -19.15
N THR A 177 13.28 -0.25 -19.22
CA THR A 177 14.60 -0.82 -19.50
C THR A 177 15.47 -0.96 -18.26
N SER A 178 15.20 -0.17 -17.23
CA SER A 178 15.83 -0.26 -15.92
C SER A 178 14.95 0.43 -14.89
N VAL A 179 14.82 -0.13 -13.70
CA VAL A 179 14.06 0.48 -12.59
C VAL A 179 14.94 1.38 -11.73
N PHE A 180 16.22 1.01 -11.58
CA PHE A 180 17.17 1.70 -10.73
C PHE A 180 18.29 2.35 -11.56
N ASP A 181 18.85 3.44 -11.03
CA ASP A 181 20.09 4.02 -11.55
C ASP A 181 21.32 3.23 -11.06
N SER A 182 22.52 3.66 -11.47
CA SER A 182 23.78 3.01 -11.07
C SER A 182 24.08 3.12 -9.57
N GLN A 183 23.37 3.97 -8.83
CA GLN A 183 23.50 4.15 -7.39
C GLN A 183 22.43 3.35 -6.61
N GLY A 184 21.53 2.65 -7.31
CA GLY A 184 20.43 1.90 -6.70
C GLY A 184 19.23 2.77 -6.33
N ASN A 185 19.18 4.03 -6.75
CA ASN A 185 18.01 4.87 -6.53
C ASN A 185 16.92 4.51 -7.53
N PHE A 186 15.66 4.54 -7.08
CA PHE A 186 14.51 4.34 -7.96
C PHE A 186 14.46 5.46 -9.01
N CYS A 187 14.76 5.12 -10.26
CA CYS A 187 14.87 6.05 -11.39
C CYS A 187 14.57 5.30 -12.70
N PRO A 188 13.29 5.01 -12.97
CA PRO A 188 12.93 4.15 -14.09
C PRO A 188 13.25 4.81 -15.43
N SER A 189 13.90 4.04 -16.30
CA SER A 189 14.23 4.41 -17.67
C SER A 189 13.35 3.66 -18.65
N PHE A 190 12.89 4.35 -19.69
CA PHE A 190 11.88 3.85 -20.62
C PHE A 190 12.38 3.85 -22.07
N ALA A 191 12.03 2.79 -22.82
CA ALA A 191 12.23 2.74 -24.26
C ALA A 191 11.09 3.48 -25.00
N THR A 192 11.23 3.61 -26.31
CA THR A 192 10.18 4.17 -27.17
C THR A 192 9.04 3.19 -27.46
N ILE A 193 9.22 1.91 -27.13
CA ILE A 193 8.24 0.85 -27.36
C ILE A 193 7.05 1.04 -26.42
N ARG A 194 5.85 1.02 -27.00
CA ARG A 194 4.59 1.13 -26.27
C ARG A 194 3.69 -0.03 -26.61
N GLU A 195 2.86 -0.40 -25.64
CA GLU A 195 1.82 -1.41 -25.78
C GLU A 195 0.53 -0.89 -25.17
N THR A 196 -0.62 -1.34 -25.67
CA THR A 196 -1.92 -0.95 -25.11
C THR A 196 -2.65 -2.19 -24.65
N VAL A 197 -3.01 -2.21 -23.38
CA VAL A 197 -3.83 -3.27 -22.79
C VAL A 197 -5.27 -2.78 -22.72
N ALA A 198 -6.19 -3.48 -23.38
CA ALA A 198 -7.61 -3.17 -23.31
C ALA A 198 -8.15 -3.51 -21.91
N THR A 199 -8.74 -2.53 -21.24
CA THR A 199 -9.22 -2.68 -19.86
C THR A 199 -10.39 -1.73 -19.62
N ASP A 200 -11.27 -2.09 -18.69
CA ASP A 200 -12.43 -1.28 -18.30
C ASP A 200 -12.22 -0.63 -16.92
N GLN A 201 -11.21 -1.09 -16.18
CA GLN A 201 -10.84 -0.61 -14.85
C GLN A 201 -9.32 -0.69 -14.66
N VAL A 202 -8.76 0.26 -13.90
CA VAL A 202 -7.34 0.29 -13.55
C VAL A 202 -7.19 0.36 -12.04
N ILE A 203 -6.31 -0.45 -11.46
CA ILE A 203 -5.98 -0.41 -10.04
C ILE A 203 -4.48 -0.14 -9.88
N LEU A 204 -4.14 1.00 -9.31
CA LEU A 204 -2.75 1.45 -9.12
C LEU A 204 -2.23 1.03 -7.74
N ALA A 205 -1.38 0.01 -7.70
CA ALA A 205 -0.80 -0.60 -6.50
C ALA A 205 0.71 -0.33 -6.41
N ILE A 206 1.09 0.95 -6.46
CA ILE A 206 2.48 1.43 -6.59
C ILE A 206 3.18 1.72 -5.24
N GLY A 207 2.63 1.19 -4.14
CA GLY A 207 3.19 1.31 -2.79
C GLY A 207 2.32 2.12 -1.82
N GLN A 208 2.84 2.26 -0.60
CA GLN A 208 2.13 2.84 0.54
C GLN A 208 2.93 4.00 1.14
N ALA A 209 2.25 4.90 1.85
CA ALA A 209 2.83 6.04 2.53
C ALA A 209 2.15 6.26 3.90
N PRO A 210 2.87 6.73 4.93
CA PRO A 210 2.26 7.13 6.18
C PRO A 210 1.37 8.38 6.03
N ASP A 211 0.36 8.49 6.90
CA ASP A 211 -0.46 9.69 7.04
C ASP A 211 0.12 10.58 8.14
N PHE A 212 0.81 11.66 7.75
CA PHE A 212 1.37 12.65 8.67
C PHE A 212 0.46 13.86 8.90
N SER A 213 -0.85 13.77 8.61
CA SER A 213 -1.79 14.89 8.84
C SER A 213 -1.88 15.36 10.30
N PHE A 214 -1.37 14.57 11.24
CA PHE A 214 -1.26 14.94 12.66
C PHE A 214 0.01 15.72 13.01
N VAL A 215 1.03 15.72 12.15
CA VAL A 215 2.28 16.46 12.36
C VAL A 215 2.02 17.93 12.02
N ASP A 216 2.00 18.78 13.04
CA ASP A 216 1.93 20.25 12.89
C ASP A 216 3.33 20.86 13.01
N ASP A 217 3.54 22.05 12.42
CA ASP A 217 4.83 22.78 12.44
C ASP A 217 5.30 23.14 13.86
N LYS A 218 4.42 23.00 14.85
CA LYS A 218 4.70 23.25 16.27
C LYS A 218 5.25 22.04 17.01
N GLU A 219 5.01 20.83 16.50
CA GLU A 219 5.51 19.60 17.09
C GLU A 219 6.95 19.36 16.61
N LEU A 220 7.84 18.90 17.49
CA LEU A 220 9.23 18.56 17.14
C LEU A 220 9.31 17.23 16.37
N LEU A 221 8.36 16.96 15.48
CA LEU A 221 8.34 15.74 14.67
C LEU A 221 8.85 16.07 13.28
N ARG A 222 9.85 15.32 12.83
CA ARG A 222 10.48 15.52 11.52
C ARG A 222 10.17 14.34 10.60
N VAL A 223 9.83 14.65 9.36
CA VAL A 223 9.61 13.66 8.30
C VAL A 223 10.73 13.78 7.27
N GLU A 224 11.44 12.69 7.03
CA GLU A 224 12.52 12.60 6.05
C GLU A 224 12.21 11.52 5.01
N LYS A 225 12.34 11.87 3.73
CA LYS A 225 12.06 10.94 2.61
C LYS A 225 10.69 10.24 2.69
N GLY A 226 9.72 10.87 3.36
CA GLY A 226 8.37 10.33 3.55
C GLY A 226 8.20 9.36 4.72
N LEU A 227 9.17 9.30 5.65
CA LEU A 227 9.12 8.50 6.88
C LEU A 227 9.41 9.38 8.10
N MET A 228 8.93 8.95 9.27
CA MET A 228 9.23 9.60 10.54
C MET A 228 10.73 9.46 10.85
N ALA A 229 11.40 10.59 11.07
CA ALA A 229 12.79 10.59 11.48
C ALA A 229 12.90 10.08 12.93
N ILE A 230 13.76 9.09 13.12
CA ILE A 230 14.05 8.47 14.41
C ILE A 230 15.54 8.22 14.55
N ASP A 231 15.99 8.10 15.78
CA ASP A 231 17.27 7.46 16.10
C ASP A 231 17.15 5.94 15.85
N GLU A 232 18.05 5.38 15.03
CA GLU A 232 17.93 3.99 14.56
C GLU A 232 18.09 2.95 15.69
N GLU A 233 18.87 3.27 16.73
CA GLU A 233 19.13 2.34 17.85
C GLU A 233 18.01 2.39 18.90
N THR A 234 17.49 3.60 19.18
CA THR A 234 16.54 3.83 20.28
C THR A 234 15.09 3.98 19.82
N GLN A 235 14.86 4.15 18.51
CA GLN A 235 13.56 4.45 17.90
C GLN A 235 12.94 5.78 18.37
N GLN A 236 13.75 6.65 18.99
CA GLN A 236 13.28 7.91 19.55
C GLN A 236 13.15 8.97 18.44
N THR A 237 12.05 9.72 18.46
CA THR A 237 11.88 10.90 17.58
C THR A 237 12.62 12.12 18.14
N ASP A 238 12.66 13.21 17.37
CA ASP A 238 13.17 14.51 17.84
C ASP A 238 12.33 15.08 19.02
N MET A 239 11.08 14.63 19.20
CA MET A 239 10.24 15.00 20.34
C MET A 239 10.56 14.09 21.55
N PRO A 240 10.95 14.67 22.71
CA PRO A 240 11.25 13.89 23.90
C PRO A 240 10.08 12.99 24.31
N ARG A 241 10.38 11.75 24.73
CA ARG A 241 9.40 10.75 25.18
C ARG A 241 8.45 10.24 24.09
N VAL A 242 8.65 10.66 22.84
CA VAL A 242 7.92 10.15 21.67
C VAL A 242 8.87 9.29 20.83
N PHE A 243 8.41 8.07 20.55
CA PHE A 243 9.12 7.05 19.78
C PHE A 243 8.25 6.67 18.57
N ALA A 244 8.83 6.07 17.54
CA ALA A 244 8.07 5.58 16.39
C ALA A 244 8.70 4.29 15.84
N GLY A 245 7.89 3.41 15.25
CA GLY A 245 8.38 2.17 14.66
C GLY A 245 7.40 1.50 13.71
N GLY A 246 7.88 0.49 12.99
CA GLY A 246 7.19 -0.11 11.85
C GLY A 246 7.15 0.82 10.63
N ASP A 247 6.18 0.60 9.73
CA ASP A 247 6.12 1.25 8.41
C ASP A 247 6.06 2.80 8.44
N VAL A 248 5.76 3.43 9.58
CA VAL A 248 5.80 4.91 9.69
C VAL A 248 7.24 5.44 9.69
N ALA A 249 8.20 4.67 10.18
CA ALA A 249 9.61 5.05 10.35
C ALA A 249 10.56 4.21 9.49
N GLN A 250 10.20 2.96 9.19
CA GLN A 250 11.02 2.01 8.45
C GLN A 250 10.16 1.30 7.40
N ALA A 251 10.16 1.80 6.15
CA ALA A 251 9.46 1.18 5.04
C ALA A 251 10.31 1.16 3.75
N PRO A 252 10.13 0.16 2.87
CA PRO A 252 9.23 -0.99 3.00
C PRO A 252 9.77 -2.02 4.01
N GLY A 253 8.90 -2.59 4.84
CA GLY A 253 9.23 -3.65 5.81
C GLY A 253 8.24 -4.81 5.77
N THR A 254 8.54 -5.86 6.54
CA THR A 254 7.63 -7.00 6.76
C THR A 254 6.95 -6.90 8.12
N VAL A 255 5.93 -7.74 8.35
CA VAL A 255 5.26 -7.86 9.67
C VAL A 255 6.24 -8.28 10.78
N ILE A 256 7.36 -8.93 10.44
CA ILE A 256 8.37 -9.37 11.41
C ILE A 256 9.32 -8.21 11.77
N ASP A 257 9.59 -7.32 10.83
CA ASP A 257 10.45 -6.15 11.06
C ASP A 257 9.76 -5.08 11.92
N ALA A 258 8.43 -4.99 11.79
CA ALA A 258 7.57 -4.04 12.50
C ALA A 258 7.26 -4.48 13.95
#